data_AF-A0A442JPV2-F1
#
_entry.id   AF-A0A442JPV2-F1
#
_cell.length_a   1.000
_cell.length_b   1.000
_cell.length_c   1.000
_cell.angle_alpha   90.00
_cell.angle_beta   90.00
_cell.angle_gamma   90.00
#
_symmetry.space_group_name_H-M   'P 1'
#
loop_
_entity.id
_entity.type
_entity.pdbx_description
1 polymer ?
#
loop_
_entity_poly.entity_id
_entity_poly.type
_entity_poly.pdbx_seq_one_letter_code
_entity_poly.pdbx_strand_id
1 'polypeptide(L)'
;MTYAGGHMFAYPVRARTAGFVVGALGALLALGIQRTNGQATAEFFDYPGTALKGMASAQMVVPLQQCRSICTSRSGCVGFDHRSDTGVCRLFASVDSAYDSPTFMAGTRSLLPGYRPPSNPPAQSSAVIPQTEPALPDAPDVSGRKVTYRTIPGDPRPIGWVYINVCTGAPVDATSLRSAVNDFVFESLRLIPGRIEQFDRSTTPQCANVPKAIGYASANAEEWRIGAALQEMSPILRPLGIGTRADGKARDQTDRYRIDIWLSHQ
;
A
#
# COMPACT_ATOMS: atom_id res chain seq x y z
N MET A 1 56.45 -12.02 41.52
CA MET A 1 57.17 -11.06 42.37
C MET A 1 57.06 -9.70 41.67
N THR A 2 56.07 -8.88 42.06
CA THR A 2 56.23 -7.57 42.79
C THR A 2 56.81 -6.48 41.87
N TYR A 3 56.22 -5.31 41.56
CA TYR A 3 55.41 -4.26 42.23
C TYR A 3 54.59 -3.52 41.13
N ALA A 4 53.37 -2.95 41.25
CA ALA A 4 52.68 -2.10 42.23
C ALA A 4 53.16 -0.63 42.33
N GLY A 5 52.34 0.31 41.80
CA GLY A 5 52.13 1.72 42.22
C GLY A 5 53.25 2.75 41.94
N GLY A 6 53.04 4.03 41.65
CA GLY A 6 51.86 4.90 41.62
C GLY A 6 52.29 6.39 41.65
N HIS A 7 51.36 7.30 41.32
CA HIS A 7 51.37 8.78 41.50
C HIS A 7 52.31 9.56 40.53
N MET A 8 51.98 10.73 39.97
CA MET A 8 51.44 11.93 40.61
C MET A 8 50.90 12.96 39.58
N PHE A 9 50.06 13.89 40.05
CA PHE A 9 49.24 14.88 39.34
C PHE A 9 49.98 16.09 38.71
N ALA A 10 49.23 16.77 37.82
CA ALA A 10 49.08 18.23 37.66
C ALA A 10 49.70 18.93 36.42
N TYR A 11 48.80 19.44 35.57
CA TYR A 11 48.98 20.54 34.61
C TYR A 11 49.07 21.89 35.36
N PRO A 12 49.71 22.96 34.81
CA PRO A 12 48.99 23.94 33.96
C PRO A 12 49.90 24.66 32.88
N VAL A 13 49.42 24.92 31.65
CA VAL A 13 48.75 26.14 31.09
C VAL A 13 49.67 27.13 30.33
N ARG A 14 49.18 27.54 29.13
CA ARG A 14 49.43 28.75 28.30
C ARG A 14 50.78 28.86 27.55
N ALA A 15 50.90 29.45 26.36
CA ALA A 15 49.97 29.92 25.31
C ALA A 15 50.80 30.51 24.13
N ARG A 16 50.09 30.80 23.02
CA ARG A 16 50.43 31.69 21.87
C ARG A 16 51.07 30.98 20.66
N THR A 17 50.32 30.62 19.61
CA THR A 17 49.65 31.39 18.51
C THR A 17 50.61 32.04 17.50
N ALA A 18 50.47 31.63 16.22
CA ALA A 18 50.42 32.41 14.97
C ALA A 18 51.10 31.62 13.82
N GLY A 19 50.34 31.09 12.85
CA GLY A 19 50.12 31.68 11.50
C GLY A 19 50.77 30.73 10.47
N PHE A 20 50.37 30.50 9.21
CA PHE A 20 49.45 31.09 8.21
C PHE A 20 49.02 29.90 7.28
N VAL A 21 47.73 29.70 6.94
CA VAL A 21 46.97 30.13 5.74
C VAL A 21 47.38 29.50 4.38
N VAL A 22 46.34 29.22 3.56
CA VAL A 22 46.24 28.79 2.14
C VAL A 22 46.14 27.26 1.97
N GLY A 23 45.08 26.65 1.44
CA GLY A 23 43.94 27.10 0.64
C GLY A 23 43.81 26.17 -0.57
N ALA A 24 42.81 25.28 -0.61
CA ALA A 24 42.38 24.61 -1.84
C ALA A 24 40.91 24.18 -1.73
N LEU A 25 40.11 24.71 -2.67
CA LEU A 25 38.71 24.37 -2.90
C LEU A 25 38.53 22.91 -3.33
N GLY A 26 37.48 22.28 -2.81
CA GLY A 26 36.99 20.98 -3.25
C GLY A 26 35.55 20.76 -2.79
N ALA A 27 34.64 21.62 -3.24
CA ALA A 27 33.21 21.39 -3.10
C ALA A 27 32.77 20.33 -4.13
N LEU A 28 32.36 19.15 -3.66
CA LEU A 28 31.46 18.27 -4.40
C LEU A 28 30.32 17.86 -3.47
N LEU A 29 29.23 18.61 -3.60
CA LEU A 29 27.90 18.26 -3.15
C LEU A 29 27.44 17.01 -3.93
N ALA A 30 27.47 15.83 -3.28
CA ALA A 30 26.68 14.69 -3.74
C ALA A 30 25.34 14.70 -2.99
N LEU A 31 24.50 15.68 -3.31
CA LEU A 31 23.08 15.66 -3.02
C LEU A 31 22.34 14.99 -4.18
N GLY A 32 21.54 13.98 -3.87
CA GLY A 32 20.47 13.45 -4.73
C GLY A 32 20.88 12.22 -5.55
N ILE A 33 20.06 11.18 -5.68
CA ILE A 33 18.63 11.05 -5.39
C ILE A 33 18.40 9.60 -4.94
N GLN A 34 18.03 9.42 -3.67
CA GLN A 34 17.32 8.23 -3.24
C GLN A 34 16.02 8.19 -4.06
N ARG A 35 15.90 7.26 -5.00
CA ARG A 35 14.57 6.91 -5.54
C ARG A 35 13.85 6.09 -4.47
N THR A 36 13.34 6.78 -3.46
CA THR A 36 12.21 6.28 -2.69
C THR A 36 11.01 6.30 -3.64
N ASN A 37 10.74 5.19 -4.33
CA ASN A 37 9.39 4.94 -4.85
C ASN A 37 8.50 4.54 -3.67
N GLY A 38 8.33 5.46 -2.73
CA GLY A 38 7.14 5.54 -1.89
C GLY A 38 6.21 6.54 -2.56
N GLN A 39 5.31 6.07 -3.41
CA GLN A 39 4.24 6.91 -3.92
C GLN A 39 2.95 6.59 -3.20
N ALA A 40 2.65 7.47 -2.25
CA ALA A 40 1.38 7.61 -1.56
C ALA A 40 0.20 7.53 -2.54
N THR A 41 -0.71 6.59 -2.33
CA THR A 41 -2.06 6.69 -2.87
C THR A 41 -2.87 7.64 -1.98
N ALA A 42 -2.62 8.94 -2.11
CA ALA A 42 -3.68 9.89 -1.82
C ALA A 42 -4.72 9.74 -2.93
N GLU A 43 -5.81 9.04 -2.63
CA GLU A 43 -6.85 8.78 -3.61
C GLU A 43 -7.54 10.10 -3.99
N PHE A 44 -7.54 10.41 -5.29
CA PHE A 44 -8.26 11.55 -5.86
C PHE A 44 -9.61 11.05 -6.39
N PHE A 45 -10.65 11.86 -6.25
CA PHE A 45 -11.89 11.74 -7.02
C PHE A 45 -11.63 12.22 -8.45
N ASP A 46 -11.83 11.33 -9.42
CA ASP A 46 -11.55 11.53 -10.82
C ASP A 46 -12.78 12.07 -11.56
N TYR A 47 -12.56 13.10 -12.36
CA TYR A 47 -13.57 13.77 -13.16
C TYR A 47 -13.07 13.84 -14.62
N PRO A 48 -13.34 12.79 -15.43
CA PRO A 48 -13.05 12.82 -16.87
C PRO A 48 -13.87 13.90 -17.56
N GLY A 49 -13.30 14.59 -18.53
CA GLY A 49 -13.98 15.66 -19.27
C GLY A 49 -14.26 16.91 -18.43
N THR A 50 -13.44 17.19 -17.41
CA THR A 50 -13.66 18.28 -16.45
C THR A 50 -12.43 19.16 -16.32
N ALA A 51 -12.63 20.47 -16.38
CA ALA A 51 -11.64 21.45 -15.96
C ALA A 51 -12.06 22.08 -14.62
N LEU A 52 -11.08 22.39 -13.77
CA LEU A 52 -11.30 22.98 -12.47
C LEU A 52 -11.20 24.51 -12.53
N LYS A 53 -11.95 25.16 -11.65
CA LYS A 53 -11.86 26.59 -11.35
C LYS A 53 -11.44 26.74 -9.89
N GLY A 54 -10.44 27.57 -9.64
CA GLY A 54 -9.91 27.81 -8.30
C GLY A 54 -8.55 28.48 -8.34
N MET A 55 -7.86 28.54 -7.20
CA MET A 55 -6.52 29.10 -7.10
C MET A 55 -5.48 28.10 -7.59
N ALA A 56 -4.98 28.30 -8.81
CA ALA A 56 -3.86 27.51 -9.34
C ALA A 56 -2.56 27.87 -8.60
N SER A 57 -1.87 26.87 -8.07
CA SER A 57 -0.59 27.01 -7.36
C SER A 57 0.62 26.69 -8.24
N ALA A 58 0.41 25.98 -9.35
CA ALA A 58 1.43 25.71 -10.36
C ALA A 58 0.78 25.29 -11.70
N GLN A 59 1.52 25.52 -12.79
CA GLN A 59 1.19 25.01 -14.11
C GLN A 59 2.46 24.49 -14.79
N MET A 60 2.37 23.36 -15.47
CA MET A 60 3.49 22.72 -16.17
C MET A 60 3.00 21.83 -17.31
N VAL A 61 3.90 21.44 -18.21
CA VAL A 61 3.61 20.48 -19.30
C VAL A 61 4.20 19.13 -18.93
N VAL A 62 3.35 18.20 -18.51
CA VAL A 62 3.73 16.84 -18.09
C VAL A 62 2.58 15.87 -18.38
N PRO A 63 2.86 14.57 -18.59
CA PRO A 63 1.80 13.57 -18.73
C PRO A 63 0.86 13.50 -17.52
N LEU A 64 -0.39 13.07 -17.73
CA LEU A 64 -1.42 12.94 -16.70
C LEU A 64 -0.94 12.22 -15.42
N GLN A 65 -0.26 11.08 -15.56
CA GLN A 65 0.23 10.31 -14.40
C GLN A 65 1.26 11.10 -13.59
N GLN A 66 2.10 11.88 -14.26
CA GLN A 66 3.07 12.75 -13.62
C GLN A 66 2.39 13.97 -12.96
N CYS A 67 1.35 14.54 -13.60
CA CYS A 67 0.53 15.60 -13.01
C CYS A 67 -0.08 15.16 -11.67
N ARG A 68 -0.71 13.97 -11.65
CA ARG A 68 -1.24 13.34 -10.44
C ARG A 68 -0.16 13.14 -9.39
N SER A 69 0.96 12.52 -9.78
CA SER A 69 2.09 12.26 -8.87
C SER A 69 2.59 13.53 -8.18
N ILE A 70 2.70 14.65 -8.90
CA ILE A 70 3.17 15.91 -8.34
C ILE A 70 2.13 16.51 -7.39
N CYS A 71 0.84 16.40 -7.71
CA CYS A 71 -0.20 16.83 -6.77
C CYS A 71 -0.27 15.96 -5.51
N THR A 72 0.01 14.66 -5.63
CA THR A 72 0.11 13.76 -4.47
C THR A 72 1.24 14.18 -3.53
N SER A 73 2.43 14.44 -4.07
CA SER A 73 3.64 14.73 -3.29
C SER A 73 3.71 16.15 -2.74
N ARG A 74 2.98 17.09 -3.36
CA ARG A 74 2.98 18.49 -2.95
C ARG A 74 1.95 18.75 -1.85
N SER A 75 2.43 19.08 -0.66
CA SER A 75 1.59 19.59 0.42
C SER A 75 0.80 20.82 -0.05
N GLY A 76 -0.49 20.85 0.26
CA GLY A 76 -1.40 21.93 -0.17
C GLY A 76 -1.97 21.79 -1.59
N CYS A 77 -1.62 20.75 -2.37
CA CYS A 77 -2.34 20.48 -3.61
C CYS A 77 -3.67 19.77 -3.30
N VAL A 78 -4.79 20.45 -3.51
CA VAL A 78 -6.14 19.92 -3.24
C VAL A 78 -6.78 19.28 -4.48
N GLY A 79 -6.24 19.57 -5.66
CA GLY A 79 -6.66 18.98 -6.92
C GLY A 79 -5.78 19.38 -8.09
N PHE A 80 -5.96 18.70 -9.21
CA PHE A 80 -5.28 19.00 -10.46
C PHE A 80 -6.25 18.88 -11.64
N ASP A 81 -5.94 19.54 -12.75
CA ASP A 81 -6.47 19.14 -14.05
C ASP A 81 -5.37 19.06 -15.10
N HIS A 82 -5.60 18.22 -16.10
CA HIS A 82 -4.65 17.94 -17.17
C HIS A 82 -5.36 17.94 -18.52
N ARG A 83 -4.87 18.75 -19.45
CA ARG A 83 -5.38 18.82 -20.83
C ARG A 83 -4.65 17.82 -21.73
N SER A 84 -5.39 16.87 -22.30
CA SER A 84 -4.84 15.72 -23.05
C SER A 84 -4.16 16.10 -24.36
N ASP A 85 -4.59 17.19 -25.00
CA ASP A 85 -4.09 17.65 -26.30
C ASP A 85 -2.70 18.32 -26.25
N THR A 86 -2.31 18.86 -25.10
CA THR A 86 -1.13 19.74 -24.95
C THR A 86 -0.29 19.37 -23.73
N GLY A 87 -0.75 18.43 -22.91
CA GLY A 87 -0.07 17.99 -21.69
C GLY A 87 -0.06 19.05 -20.59
N VAL A 88 -0.86 20.12 -20.69
CA VAL A 88 -0.90 21.17 -19.68
C VAL A 88 -1.55 20.61 -18.42
N CYS A 89 -0.76 20.54 -17.35
CA CYS A 89 -1.16 20.19 -15.99
C CYS A 89 -1.26 21.48 -15.16
N ARG A 90 -2.39 21.68 -14.49
CA ARG A 90 -2.57 22.74 -13.48
C ARG A 90 -2.80 22.08 -12.12
N LEU A 91 -2.09 22.58 -11.10
CA LEU A 91 -2.24 22.17 -9.72
C LEU A 91 -2.97 23.27 -8.96
N PHE A 92 -3.89 22.89 -8.07
CA PHE A 92 -4.76 23.83 -7.36
C PHE A 92 -4.48 23.80 -5.86
N ALA A 93 -4.34 24.98 -5.26
CA ALA A 93 -4.34 25.18 -3.81
C ALA A 93 -5.77 25.31 -3.24
N SER A 94 -6.73 25.74 -4.07
CA SER A 94 -8.17 25.69 -3.77
C SER A 94 -8.95 25.34 -5.05
N VAL A 95 -10.10 24.69 -4.89
CA VAL A 95 -11.04 24.41 -5.98
C VAL A 95 -12.40 24.98 -5.59
N ASP A 96 -12.90 25.92 -6.38
CA ASP A 96 -14.17 26.62 -6.16
C ASP A 96 -15.31 25.90 -6.89
N SER A 97 -15.07 25.50 -8.14
CA SER A 97 -16.05 24.83 -8.98
C SER A 97 -15.39 24.07 -10.14
N ALA A 98 -16.20 23.43 -10.96
CA ALA A 98 -15.77 22.69 -12.14
C ALA A 98 -16.74 22.89 -13.31
N TYR A 99 -16.26 22.68 -14.53
CA TYR A 99 -17.06 22.79 -15.74
C TYR A 99 -16.64 21.76 -16.79
N ASP A 100 -17.55 21.50 -17.74
CA ASP A 100 -17.34 20.51 -18.78
C ASP A 100 -16.28 20.96 -19.78
N SER A 101 -15.29 20.10 -19.96
CA SER A 101 -14.22 20.30 -20.93
C SER A 101 -13.70 18.94 -21.40
N PRO A 102 -14.14 18.45 -22.58
CA PRO A 102 -13.87 17.07 -23.02
C PRO A 102 -12.38 16.70 -23.12
N THR A 103 -11.50 17.68 -23.29
CA THR A 103 -10.06 17.45 -23.39
C THR A 103 -9.34 17.45 -22.03
N PHE A 104 -10.05 17.67 -20.92
CA PHE A 104 -9.46 17.69 -19.59
C PHE A 104 -9.79 16.45 -18.78
N MET A 105 -8.86 16.08 -17.90
CA MET A 105 -9.06 15.15 -16.80
C MET A 105 -8.73 15.89 -15.51
N ALA A 106 -9.67 15.92 -14.56
CA ALA A 106 -9.44 16.49 -13.25
C ALA A 106 -9.41 15.43 -12.15
N GLY A 107 -8.68 15.71 -11.07
CA GLY A 107 -8.66 14.92 -9.84
C GLY A 107 -8.71 15.83 -8.63
N THR A 108 -9.62 15.60 -7.67
CA THR A 108 -9.72 16.39 -6.43
C THR A 108 -9.68 15.51 -5.18
N ARG A 109 -9.16 16.02 -4.06
CA ARG A 109 -9.12 15.28 -2.78
C ARG A 109 -10.48 15.26 -2.06
N SER A 110 -11.43 16.06 -2.52
CA SER A 110 -12.76 16.19 -1.95
C SER A 110 -13.80 16.29 -3.05
N LEU A 111 -15.02 15.79 -2.79
CA LEU A 111 -16.12 15.87 -3.75
C LEU A 111 -16.43 17.34 -4.10
N LEU A 112 -16.75 17.57 -5.36
CA LEU A 112 -17.20 18.87 -5.87
C LEU A 112 -18.71 19.06 -5.59
N PRO A 113 -19.11 20.02 -4.73
CA PRO A 113 -20.51 20.27 -4.43
C PRO A 113 -21.28 20.72 -5.67
N GLY A 114 -22.44 20.13 -5.93
CA GLY A 114 -23.31 20.51 -7.05
C GLY A 114 -22.75 20.21 -8.45
N TYR A 115 -21.64 19.46 -8.56
CA TYR A 115 -21.10 18.98 -9.83
C TYR A 115 -21.40 17.48 -10.02
N ARG A 116 -21.16 16.94 -11.22
CA ARG A 116 -21.38 15.52 -11.51
C ARG A 116 -20.59 14.62 -10.55
N PRO A 117 -21.07 13.40 -10.26
CA PRO A 117 -20.31 12.43 -9.48
C PRO A 117 -18.96 12.10 -10.14
N PRO A 118 -17.89 11.85 -9.35
CA PRO A 118 -16.63 11.36 -9.90
C PRO A 118 -16.78 9.95 -10.47
N SER A 119 -15.88 9.55 -11.35
CA SER A 119 -15.84 8.19 -11.91
C SER A 119 -15.44 7.11 -10.89
N ASN A 120 -14.91 7.52 -9.73
CA ASN A 120 -14.59 6.69 -8.58
C ASN A 120 -15.21 7.28 -7.29
N PRO A 121 -16.53 7.13 -7.06
CA PRO A 121 -17.21 7.69 -5.89
C PRO A 121 -16.70 7.10 -4.57
N PRO A 122 -16.76 7.87 -3.45
CA PRO A 122 -16.34 7.37 -2.15
C PRO A 122 -17.27 6.24 -1.68
N ALA A 123 -16.68 5.15 -1.18
CA ALA A 123 -17.43 4.06 -0.59
C ALA A 123 -18.22 4.58 0.63
N GLN A 124 -19.55 4.49 0.60
CA GLN A 124 -20.40 4.97 1.69
C GLN A 124 -20.26 4.10 2.95
N SER A 125 -20.06 4.74 4.10
CA SER A 125 -20.17 4.12 5.42
C SER A 125 -21.64 4.21 5.87
N SER A 126 -22.36 3.10 6.00
CA SER A 126 -23.78 3.10 6.42
C SER A 126 -23.94 2.56 7.84
N ALA A 127 -24.54 3.40 8.71
CA ALA A 127 -25.05 3.02 10.03
C ALA A 127 -26.46 2.42 9.93
N VAL A 128 -26.77 1.48 10.84
CA VAL A 128 -27.93 0.57 10.90
C VAL A 128 -29.21 1.24 11.42
N ILE A 129 -30.38 0.95 10.82
CA ILE A 129 -31.72 0.95 11.47
C ILE A 129 -32.62 -0.17 10.85
N PRO A 130 -33.48 -0.91 11.60
CA PRO A 130 -34.18 -2.13 11.12
C PRO A 130 -35.62 -1.96 10.55
N GLN A 131 -35.86 -2.61 9.38
CA GLN A 131 -37.07 -3.20 8.71
C GLN A 131 -38.37 -2.34 8.50
N THR A 132 -39.11 -2.34 7.37
CA THR A 132 -39.62 -3.44 6.49
C THR A 132 -40.22 -2.88 5.17
N GLU A 133 -39.85 -3.38 3.97
CA GLU A 133 -40.68 -3.62 2.74
C GLU A 133 -39.80 -4.14 1.55
N PRO A 134 -40.37 -4.63 0.43
CA PRO A 134 -40.27 -6.00 -0.09
C PRO A 134 -38.98 -6.29 -0.91
N ALA A 135 -38.61 -7.58 -0.94
CA ALA A 135 -37.33 -8.16 -1.34
C ALA A 135 -36.60 -7.47 -2.52
N LEU A 136 -35.59 -6.67 -2.16
CA LEU A 136 -34.46 -6.28 -3.01
C LEU A 136 -33.61 -7.54 -3.31
N PRO A 137 -33.03 -7.70 -4.50
CA PRO A 137 -31.91 -8.63 -4.66
C PRO A 137 -30.78 -8.21 -3.71
N ASP A 138 -30.21 -9.19 -3.03
CA ASP A 138 -29.21 -9.02 -1.98
C ASP A 138 -28.14 -7.96 -2.34
N ALA A 139 -27.77 -7.15 -1.33
CA ALA A 139 -26.62 -6.26 -1.39
C ALA A 139 -25.40 -6.99 -1.99
N PRO A 140 -24.50 -6.33 -2.75
CA PRO A 140 -23.23 -6.95 -3.10
C PRO A 140 -22.42 -7.18 -1.82
N ASP A 141 -22.60 -8.39 -1.30
CA ASP A 141 -21.86 -9.02 -0.24
C ASP A 141 -20.37 -8.99 -0.58
N VAL A 142 -19.59 -8.22 0.19
CA VAL A 142 -18.12 -8.26 0.17
C VAL A 142 -17.58 -9.35 1.11
N SER A 143 -18.44 -10.22 1.64
CA SER A 143 -18.03 -11.56 2.02
C SER A 143 -17.88 -12.36 0.74
N GLY A 144 -16.65 -12.69 0.38
CA GLY A 144 -16.41 -13.92 -0.37
C GLY A 144 -17.18 -14.10 -1.68
N ARG A 145 -17.76 -13.04 -2.29
CA ARG A 145 -18.01 -13.10 -3.72
C ARG A 145 -16.61 -13.11 -4.28
N LYS A 146 -16.14 -14.31 -4.64
CA LYS A 146 -15.37 -14.50 -5.85
C LYS A 146 -16.03 -13.59 -6.87
N VAL A 147 -15.58 -12.35 -6.96
CA VAL A 147 -15.75 -11.59 -8.18
C VAL A 147 -15.09 -12.52 -9.16
N THR A 148 -15.88 -13.10 -10.06
CA THR A 148 -15.37 -14.05 -11.04
C THR A 148 -14.43 -13.24 -11.93
N TYR A 149 -13.20 -13.08 -11.46
CA TYR A 149 -12.09 -12.58 -12.22
C TYR A 149 -11.80 -13.72 -13.20
N ARG A 150 -12.61 -13.79 -14.26
CA ARG A 150 -12.11 -14.38 -15.50
C ARG A 150 -10.83 -13.60 -15.78
N THR A 151 -9.76 -14.35 -15.98
CA THR A 151 -8.43 -13.94 -16.45
C THR A 151 -8.37 -12.45 -16.80
N ILE A 152 -7.64 -11.68 -16.01
CA ILE A 152 -7.52 -10.25 -16.28
C ILE A 152 -6.76 -10.08 -17.60
N PRO A 153 -7.31 -9.36 -18.59
CA PRO A 153 -6.68 -9.25 -19.91
C PRO A 153 -5.22 -8.84 -19.79
N GLY A 154 -4.31 -9.67 -20.34
CA GLY A 154 -2.86 -9.44 -20.30
C GLY A 154 -2.09 -10.11 -19.16
N ASP A 155 -2.75 -10.72 -18.18
CA ASP A 155 -2.10 -11.51 -17.13
C ASP A 155 -2.54 -12.99 -17.21
N PRO A 156 -1.68 -13.90 -17.69
CA PRO A 156 -2.02 -15.30 -17.87
C PRO A 156 -2.02 -16.11 -16.56
N ARG A 157 -1.57 -15.54 -15.44
CA ARG A 157 -1.42 -16.27 -14.17
C ARG A 157 -2.79 -16.62 -13.58
N PRO A 158 -2.95 -17.84 -13.03
CA PRO A 158 -4.17 -18.17 -12.30
C PRO A 158 -4.23 -17.41 -10.98
N ILE A 159 -5.46 -17.18 -10.51
CA ILE A 159 -5.73 -16.39 -9.31
C ILE A 159 -5.61 -17.26 -8.07
N GLY A 160 -4.92 -16.73 -7.05
CA GLY A 160 -4.93 -17.24 -5.69
C GLY A 160 -5.42 -16.20 -4.70
N TRP A 161 -6.15 -16.64 -3.68
CA TRP A 161 -6.67 -15.75 -2.64
C TRP A 161 -5.81 -15.82 -1.39
N VAL A 162 -5.52 -14.67 -0.77
CA VAL A 162 -4.75 -14.60 0.47
C VAL A 162 -5.65 -14.10 1.59
N TYR A 163 -5.87 -14.91 2.61
CA TYR A 163 -6.67 -14.57 3.79
C TYR A 163 -5.74 -14.22 4.95
N ILE A 164 -5.96 -13.08 5.59
CA ILE A 164 -5.14 -12.64 6.73
C ILE A 164 -6.01 -12.76 7.98
N ASN A 165 -5.67 -13.75 8.80
CA ASN A 165 -6.40 -14.16 9.98
C ASN A 165 -5.65 -13.69 11.22
N VAL A 166 -6.16 -12.66 11.88
CA VAL A 166 -5.56 -12.03 13.06
C VAL A 166 -6.12 -12.69 14.30
N CYS A 167 -5.26 -13.36 15.04
CA CYS A 167 -5.63 -13.90 16.34
C CYS A 167 -5.53 -12.78 17.40
N THR A 168 -6.46 -12.77 18.35
CA THR A 168 -6.47 -11.80 19.46
C THR A 168 -5.08 -11.70 20.12
N GLY A 169 -4.54 -10.48 20.19
CA GLY A 169 -3.24 -10.19 20.80
C GLY A 169 -2.02 -10.34 19.87
N ALA A 170 -2.22 -10.61 18.58
CA ALA A 170 -1.11 -10.66 17.61
C ALA A 170 -0.40 -9.29 17.46
N PRO A 171 0.94 -9.24 17.51
CA PRO A 171 1.69 -7.99 17.46
C PRO A 171 1.99 -7.50 16.02
N VAL A 172 1.40 -8.13 15.00
CA VAL A 172 1.69 -7.86 13.59
C VAL A 172 0.64 -6.95 12.98
N ASP A 173 1.08 -5.90 12.30
CA ASP A 173 0.19 -5.02 11.53
C ASP A 173 -0.33 -5.73 10.28
N ALA A 174 -1.55 -6.27 10.40
CA ALA A 174 -2.26 -6.95 9.33
C ALA A 174 -2.56 -6.06 8.12
N THR A 175 -2.69 -4.74 8.31
CA THR A 175 -2.96 -3.78 7.23
C THR A 175 -1.72 -3.57 6.38
N SER A 176 -0.57 -3.35 7.02
CA SER A 176 0.72 -3.23 6.33
C SER A 176 1.07 -4.53 5.60
N LEU A 177 0.82 -5.69 6.21
CA LEU A 177 1.00 -6.98 5.54
C LEU A 177 0.08 -7.15 4.33
N ARG A 178 -1.20 -6.78 4.45
CA ARG A 178 -2.16 -6.80 3.33
C ARG A 178 -1.69 -5.94 2.16
N SER A 179 -1.18 -4.73 2.44
CA SER A 179 -0.62 -3.84 1.41
C SER A 179 0.61 -4.47 0.76
N ALA A 180 1.54 -4.98 1.55
CA ALA A 180 2.75 -5.63 1.03
C ALA A 180 2.44 -6.81 0.11
N VAL A 181 1.42 -7.62 0.43
CA VAL A 181 0.95 -8.70 -0.44
C VAL A 181 0.30 -8.14 -1.71
N ASN A 182 -0.49 -7.08 -1.62
CA ASN A 182 -1.14 -6.47 -2.80
C ASN A 182 -0.13 -5.85 -3.78
N ASP A 183 0.94 -5.25 -3.26
CA ASP A 183 1.92 -4.51 -4.05
C ASP A 183 3.00 -5.41 -4.64
N PHE A 184 3.09 -6.66 -4.18
CA PHE A 184 4.08 -7.62 -4.63
C PHE A 184 3.66 -8.34 -5.91
N VAL A 185 4.60 -8.48 -6.84
CA VAL A 185 4.38 -9.18 -8.11
C VAL A 185 4.85 -10.63 -7.97
N PHE A 186 3.89 -11.54 -7.91
CA PHE A 186 4.11 -12.99 -7.79
C PHE A 186 4.19 -13.65 -9.17
N GLU A 187 5.26 -14.38 -9.49
CA GLU A 187 5.45 -15.01 -10.80
C GLU A 187 4.54 -16.24 -11.00
N SER A 188 4.35 -17.03 -9.95
CA SER A 188 3.61 -18.29 -9.99
C SER A 188 2.08 -18.14 -10.00
N LEU A 189 1.57 -17.13 -9.29
CA LEU A 189 0.14 -16.86 -9.09
C LEU A 189 -0.14 -15.36 -9.14
N ARG A 190 -1.36 -14.97 -9.50
CA ARG A 190 -1.86 -13.64 -9.16
C ARG A 190 -2.53 -13.71 -7.80
N LEU A 191 -1.85 -13.25 -6.76
CA LEU A 191 -2.40 -13.23 -5.41
C LEU A 191 -3.30 -12.01 -5.19
N ILE A 192 -4.48 -12.26 -4.64
CA ILE A 192 -5.46 -11.23 -4.29
C ILE A 192 -5.71 -11.32 -2.79
N PRO A 193 -5.37 -10.30 -1.99
CA PRO A 193 -5.66 -10.33 -0.57
C PRO A 193 -7.17 -10.15 -0.31
N GLY A 194 -7.76 -11.12 0.38
CA GLY A 194 -9.09 -11.11 1.00
C GLY A 194 -9.09 -10.43 2.37
N ARG A 195 -10.28 -10.21 2.94
CA ARG A 195 -10.46 -9.40 4.16
C ARG A 195 -9.55 -9.84 5.31
N ILE A 196 -9.21 -8.89 6.16
CA ILE A 196 -8.58 -9.18 7.44
C ILE A 196 -9.68 -9.67 8.36
N GLU A 197 -9.55 -10.90 8.86
CA GLU A 197 -10.50 -11.54 9.74
C GLU A 197 -9.92 -11.64 11.15
N GLN A 198 -10.77 -11.54 12.17
CA GLN A 198 -10.37 -11.59 13.57
C GLN A 198 -10.83 -12.93 14.17
N PHE A 199 -9.94 -13.59 14.90
CA PHE A 199 -10.17 -14.91 15.47
C PHE A 199 -9.82 -14.95 16.95
N ASP A 200 -10.65 -15.64 17.73
CA ASP A 200 -10.37 -15.92 19.12
C ASP A 200 -9.40 -17.12 19.24
N ARG A 201 -8.29 -16.91 19.97
CA ARG A 201 -7.27 -17.93 20.22
C ARG A 201 -7.81 -19.13 21.00
N SER A 202 -8.84 -18.95 21.83
CA SER A 202 -9.42 -20.01 22.66
C SER A 202 -10.25 -21.01 21.86
N THR A 203 -10.80 -20.60 20.72
CA THR A 203 -11.68 -21.42 19.89
C THR A 203 -11.08 -21.80 18.53
N THR A 204 -9.93 -21.21 18.18
CA THR A 204 -9.30 -21.37 16.85
C THR A 204 -7.93 -22.03 16.97
N PRO A 205 -7.80 -23.36 16.71
CA PRO A 205 -6.53 -24.09 16.84
C PRO A 205 -5.38 -23.53 16.00
N GLN A 206 -5.70 -22.89 14.87
CA GLN A 206 -4.73 -22.31 13.95
C GLN A 206 -3.98 -21.12 14.58
N CYS A 207 -4.57 -20.48 15.60
CA CYS A 207 -3.96 -19.44 16.41
C CYS A 207 -2.89 -19.94 17.39
N ALA A 208 -2.55 -21.23 17.38
CA ALA A 208 -1.50 -21.79 18.23
C ALA A 208 -0.11 -21.18 17.92
N ASN A 209 0.48 -20.60 18.98
CA ASN A 209 1.84 -20.16 19.36
C ASN A 209 2.83 -19.58 18.32
N VAL A 210 2.65 -19.81 17.02
CA VAL A 210 3.55 -19.30 15.98
C VAL A 210 2.76 -18.79 14.78
N PRO A 211 3.05 -17.56 14.30
CA PRO A 211 2.48 -17.08 13.06
C PRO A 211 2.85 -17.99 11.89
N LYS A 212 1.88 -18.31 11.04
CA LYS A 212 2.10 -19.24 9.93
C LYS A 212 1.25 -18.89 8.70
N ALA A 213 1.83 -19.03 7.52
CA ALA A 213 1.13 -18.98 6.26
C ALA A 213 0.96 -20.40 5.72
N ILE A 214 -0.28 -20.80 5.44
CA ILE A 214 -0.63 -22.13 4.94
C ILE A 214 -1.20 -22.00 3.54
N GLY A 215 -0.55 -22.63 2.57
CA GLY A 215 -1.00 -22.66 1.17
C GLY A 215 -1.81 -23.92 0.86
N TYR A 216 -2.87 -23.74 0.09
CA TYR A 216 -3.77 -24.77 -0.40
C TYR A 216 -4.01 -24.65 -1.91
N ALA A 217 -4.14 -25.80 -2.57
CA ALA A 217 -4.51 -25.91 -3.97
C ALA A 217 -5.69 -26.88 -4.10
N SER A 218 -6.63 -26.60 -5.01
CA SER A 218 -7.75 -27.50 -5.29
C SER A 218 -7.27 -28.77 -6.01
N ALA A 219 -8.08 -29.84 -6.00
CA ALA A 219 -7.70 -31.13 -6.59
C ALA A 219 -7.34 -31.06 -8.09
N ASN A 220 -7.90 -30.09 -8.82
CA ASN A 220 -7.67 -29.89 -10.26
C ASN A 220 -6.69 -28.74 -10.55
N ALA A 221 -5.94 -28.28 -9.54
CA ALA A 221 -4.96 -27.22 -9.64
C ALA A 221 -3.53 -27.77 -9.71
N GLU A 222 -2.63 -26.97 -10.25
CA GLU A 222 -1.20 -27.30 -10.30
C GLU A 222 -0.58 -27.01 -8.92
N GLU A 223 -0.48 -28.04 -8.07
CA GLU A 223 -0.03 -27.92 -6.68
C GLU A 223 1.29 -27.17 -6.53
N TRP A 224 2.23 -27.33 -7.45
CA TRP A 224 3.54 -26.65 -7.40
C TRP A 224 3.44 -25.12 -7.31
N ARG A 225 2.37 -24.52 -7.86
CA ARG A 225 2.18 -23.06 -7.85
C ARG A 225 1.98 -22.51 -6.45
N ILE A 226 1.36 -23.27 -5.55
CA ILE A 226 1.15 -22.79 -4.18
C ILE A 226 2.46 -22.78 -3.39
N GLY A 227 3.32 -23.79 -3.60
CA GLY A 227 4.65 -23.84 -3.03
C GLY A 227 5.53 -22.69 -3.55
N ALA A 228 5.50 -22.45 -4.86
CA ALA A 228 6.21 -21.34 -5.48
C ALA A 228 5.73 -19.99 -4.94
N ALA A 229 4.41 -19.76 -4.85
CA ALA A 229 3.85 -18.52 -4.32
C ALA A 229 4.25 -18.28 -2.85
N LEU A 230 4.26 -19.31 -2.01
CA LEU A 230 4.74 -19.20 -0.62
C LEU A 230 6.25 -18.87 -0.55
N GLN A 231 7.05 -19.41 -1.46
CA GLN A 231 8.48 -19.11 -1.55
C GLN A 231 8.72 -17.66 -2.01
N GLU A 232 7.99 -17.20 -3.02
CA GLU A 232 8.00 -15.82 -3.50
C GLU A 232 7.55 -14.83 -2.42
N MET A 233 6.61 -15.22 -1.56
CA MET A 233 6.12 -14.39 -0.45
C MET A 233 7.09 -14.32 0.75
N SER A 234 8.13 -15.16 0.78
CA SER A 234 9.10 -15.24 1.88
C SER A 234 9.74 -13.91 2.29
N PRO A 235 10.12 -13.00 1.36
CA PRO A 235 10.67 -11.68 1.70
C PRO A 235 9.70 -10.79 2.48
N ILE A 236 8.39 -10.99 2.32
CA ILE A 236 7.34 -10.26 3.06
C ILE A 236 7.12 -10.90 4.44
N LEU A 237 7.12 -12.23 4.50
CA LEU A 237 6.71 -12.99 5.69
C LEU A 237 7.82 -13.19 6.72
N ARG A 238 9.06 -13.46 6.28
CA ARG A 238 10.18 -13.76 7.19
C ARG A 238 10.50 -12.61 8.17
N PRO A 239 10.53 -11.33 7.75
CA PRO A 239 10.77 -10.23 8.67
C PRO A 239 9.72 -10.12 9.79
N LEU A 240 8.52 -10.64 9.54
CA LEU A 240 7.40 -10.65 10.49
C LEU A 240 7.37 -11.93 11.36
N GLY A 241 8.36 -12.82 11.22
CA GLY A 241 8.41 -14.09 11.94
C GLY A 241 7.35 -15.11 11.48
N ILE A 242 6.76 -14.91 10.29
CA ILE A 242 5.72 -15.79 9.75
C ILE A 242 6.37 -16.95 9.00
N GLY A 243 6.21 -18.17 9.51
CA GLY A 243 6.65 -19.38 8.83
C GLY A 243 5.73 -19.76 7.68
N THR A 244 6.24 -20.40 6.63
CA THR A 244 5.45 -20.88 5.49
C THR A 244 5.33 -22.39 5.49
N ARG A 245 4.13 -22.92 5.25
CA ARG A 245 3.89 -24.35 5.03
C ARG A 245 2.92 -24.53 3.87
N ALA A 246 3.24 -25.40 2.93
CA ALA A 246 2.24 -25.90 1.99
C ALA A 246 1.59 -27.12 2.64
N ASP A 247 0.33 -27.03 3.05
CA ASP A 247 -0.44 -28.20 3.48
C ASP A 247 -1.51 -28.48 2.44
N GLY A 248 -1.32 -29.58 1.72
CA GLY A 248 -2.26 -30.04 0.72
C GLY A 248 -3.54 -30.52 1.41
N LYS A 249 -4.65 -29.88 1.03
CA LYS A 249 -6.07 -30.26 1.25
C LYS A 249 -6.72 -29.71 2.53
N ALA A 250 -7.24 -28.49 2.44
CA ALA A 250 -8.48 -28.20 3.14
C ALA A 250 -9.64 -28.78 2.29
N ARG A 251 -10.48 -29.60 2.92
CA ARG A 251 -11.46 -30.48 2.27
C ARG A 251 -12.66 -29.76 1.62
N ASP A 252 -12.71 -28.44 1.69
CA ASP A 252 -13.90 -27.66 1.33
C ASP A 252 -13.52 -26.28 0.77
N GLN A 253 -12.56 -26.26 -0.16
CA GLN A 253 -12.16 -25.02 -0.81
C GLN A 253 -12.87 -24.83 -2.14
N THR A 254 -13.66 -23.76 -2.19
CA THR A 254 -14.23 -23.27 -3.44
C THR A 254 -13.13 -22.69 -4.34
N ASP A 255 -12.08 -22.09 -3.77
CA ASP A 255 -10.98 -21.44 -4.50
C ASP A 255 -9.98 -22.42 -5.12
N ARG A 256 -9.42 -22.03 -6.28
CA ARG A 256 -8.41 -22.86 -6.98
C ARG A 256 -7.06 -22.85 -6.26
N TYR A 257 -6.67 -21.70 -5.73
CA TYR A 257 -5.48 -21.50 -4.90
C TYR A 257 -5.85 -20.58 -3.74
N ARG A 258 -5.41 -20.92 -2.53
CA ARG A 258 -5.70 -20.16 -1.31
C ARG A 258 -4.50 -20.17 -0.38
N ILE A 259 -4.21 -19.05 0.27
CA ILE A 259 -3.16 -18.94 1.29
C ILE A 259 -3.80 -18.31 2.53
N ASP A 260 -3.70 -18.99 3.67
CA ASP A 260 -4.18 -18.49 4.96
C ASP A 260 -2.98 -18.06 5.81
N ILE A 261 -2.89 -16.77 6.11
CA ILE A 261 -1.88 -16.19 6.99
C ILE A 261 -2.49 -16.02 8.37
N TRP A 262 -2.06 -16.85 9.31
CA TRP A 262 -2.44 -16.77 10.71
C TRP A 262 -1.42 -15.93 11.47
N LEU A 263 -1.84 -14.76 11.95
CA LEU A 263 -1.05 -13.88 12.80
C LEU A 263 -1.39 -14.21 14.26
N SER A 264 -0.44 -14.75 15.01
CA SER A 264 -0.62 -15.15 16.41
C SER A 264 0.49 -14.59 17.29
N HIS A 265 0.35 -14.76 18.59
CA HIS A 265 1.36 -14.43 19.60
C HIS A 265 1.75 -15.72 20.34
N GLN A 266 2.97 -15.75 20.91
CA GLN A 266 3.38 -16.86 21.78
C GLN A 266 2.49 -16.99 23.02
#